data_AF-A0A2T0QJD2-F1
#
_entry.id   AF-A0A2T0QJD2-F1
#
_cell.length_a   1.000
_cell.length_b   1.000
_cell.length_c   1.000
_cell.angle_alpha   90.00
_cell.angle_beta   90.00
_cell.angle_gamma   90.00
#
_symmetry.space_group_name_H-M   'P 1'
#
loop_
_entity.id
_entity.type
_entity.pdbx_description
1 polymer ?
#
loop_
_entity_poly.entity_id
_entity_poly.type
_entity_poly.pdbx_seq_one_letter_code
_entity_poly.pdbx_strand_id
1 'polypeptide(L)'
;MRNRPGTRSILPVLVILLAGCVAGGMPYAGPHLTPIECRDLAALKTNAPPTMAQHQSELAALRKAGYDPSPWFNDPYYPDDLQAAQRLVDYWFQTECQHLQPG
;
A
#
# COMPACT_ATOMS: atom_id res chain seq x y z
N MET A 1 -36.47 8.90 64.29
CA MET A 1 -35.73 10.00 63.62
C MET A 1 -35.58 9.63 62.15
N ARG A 2 -35.89 10.55 61.25
CA ARG A 2 -36.09 10.31 59.81
C ARG A 2 -34.91 10.86 59.02
N ASN A 3 -34.41 10.08 58.07
CA ASN A 3 -33.79 10.58 56.83
C ASN A 3 -33.49 9.43 55.84
N ARG A 4 -34.14 9.48 54.68
CA ARG A 4 -33.72 8.88 53.40
C ARG A 4 -33.80 10.03 52.40
N PRO A 5 -32.75 10.34 51.63
CA PRO A 5 -32.70 9.95 50.21
C PRO A 5 -31.25 9.73 49.75
N GLY A 6 -30.88 9.25 48.56
CA GLY A 6 -31.54 8.97 47.31
C GLY A 6 -30.44 8.58 46.32
N THR A 7 -30.79 7.69 45.40
CA THR A 7 -29.97 7.12 44.33
C THR A 7 -29.27 8.18 43.50
N ARG A 8 -27.95 8.04 43.25
CA ARG A 8 -27.25 8.74 42.16
C ARG A 8 -26.29 7.77 41.47
N SER A 9 -26.85 7.03 40.51
CA SER A 9 -26.08 6.40 39.44
C SER A 9 -25.68 7.50 38.47
N ILE A 10 -24.38 7.76 38.32
CA ILE A 10 -23.84 8.68 37.33
C ILE A 10 -22.76 7.91 36.57
N LEU A 11 -23.18 7.16 35.55
CA LEU A 11 -22.29 6.66 34.50
C LEU A 11 -22.07 7.83 33.53
N PRO A 12 -20.86 8.39 33.39
CA PRO A 12 -20.57 9.24 32.25
C PRO A 12 -20.37 8.32 31.04
N VAL A 13 -21.37 8.27 30.15
CA VAL A 13 -21.21 7.76 28.79
C VAL A 13 -20.31 8.76 28.05
N LEU A 14 -19.00 8.49 28.04
CA LEU A 14 -18.05 9.24 27.22
C LEU A 14 -18.18 8.71 25.78
N VAL A 15 -19.00 9.38 24.97
CA VAL A 15 -19.13 9.11 23.54
C VAL A 15 -17.82 9.52 22.86
N ILE A 16 -17.03 8.53 22.47
CA ILE A 16 -15.82 8.71 21.68
C ILE A 16 -16.24 9.05 20.23
N LEU A 17 -16.18 10.33 19.87
CA LEU A 17 -16.31 10.80 18.49
C LEU A 17 -14.95 10.62 17.78
N LEU A 18 -14.71 9.44 17.20
CA LEU A 18 -13.63 9.22 16.25
C LEU A 18 -14.10 9.67 14.86
N ALA A 19 -14.11 10.98 14.62
CA ALA A 19 -14.18 11.51 13.26
C ALA A 19 -12.77 11.51 12.67
N GLY A 20 -12.32 10.33 12.21
CA GLY A 20 -11.08 10.21 11.44
C GLY A 20 -11.31 10.74 10.02
N CYS A 21 -10.55 11.76 9.63
CA CYS A 21 -10.46 12.16 8.22
C CYS A 21 -9.79 11.03 7.44
N VAL A 22 -10.56 10.24 6.70
CA VAL A 22 -10.00 9.41 5.63
C VAL A 22 -9.55 10.39 4.54
N ALA A 23 -8.25 10.67 4.48
CA ALA A 23 -7.64 11.20 3.26
C ALA A 23 -7.60 10.04 2.23
N GLY A 24 -8.79 9.61 1.81
CA GLY A 24 -8.94 8.67 0.72
C GLY A 24 -8.57 9.40 -0.56
N GLY A 25 -7.34 9.20 -1.03
CA GLY A 25 -6.97 9.56 -2.39
C GLY A 25 -8.04 9.02 -3.34
N MET A 26 -8.48 9.87 -4.28
CA MET A 26 -9.53 9.51 -5.23
C MET A 26 -9.14 8.18 -5.91
N PRO A 27 -10.06 7.22 -6.11
CA PRO A 27 -9.74 5.98 -6.79
C PRO A 27 -9.23 6.34 -8.18
N TYR A 28 -7.93 6.12 -8.40
CA TYR A 28 -7.31 6.34 -9.70
C TYR A 28 -7.93 5.32 -10.66
N ALA A 29 -8.69 5.81 -11.65
CA ALA A 29 -9.43 4.96 -12.60
C ALA A 29 -8.60 4.57 -13.84
N GLY A 30 -7.32 4.98 -13.89
CA GLY A 30 -6.40 4.61 -14.96
C GLY A 30 -5.54 3.39 -14.58
N PRO A 31 -4.77 2.85 -15.54
CA PRO A 31 -3.80 1.79 -15.26
C PRO A 31 -2.74 2.26 -14.26
N HIS A 32 -2.35 1.39 -13.34
CA HIS A 32 -1.31 1.67 -12.36
C HIS A 32 0.08 1.72 -13.01
N LEU A 33 0.31 0.87 -14.00
CA LEU A 33 1.54 0.77 -14.76
C LEU A 33 1.46 1.57 -16.06
N THR A 34 2.50 2.35 -16.32
CA THR A 34 2.71 3.00 -17.60
C THR A 34 3.22 1.99 -18.64
N PRO A 35 3.09 2.28 -19.95
CA PRO A 35 3.67 1.44 -21.00
C PRO A 35 5.19 1.22 -20.86
N ILE A 36 5.90 2.21 -20.32
CA ILE A 36 7.35 2.12 -20.04
C ILE A 36 7.60 1.15 -18.89
N GLU A 37 6.88 1.28 -17.78
CA GLU A 37 7.00 0.36 -16.64
C GLU A 37 6.65 -1.07 -17.05
N CYS A 38 5.58 -1.30 -17.83
CA CYS A 38 5.27 -2.64 -18.34
C CYS A 38 6.43 -3.24 -19.14
N ARG A 39 7.02 -2.50 -20.09
CA ARG A 39 8.13 -3.00 -20.90
C ARG A 39 9.36 -3.29 -20.04
N ASP A 40 9.67 -2.41 -19.10
CA ASP A 40 10.85 -2.53 -18.26
C ASP A 40 10.70 -3.69 -17.26
N LEU A 41 9.53 -3.84 -16.64
CA LEU A 41 9.19 -4.98 -15.77
C LEU A 41 9.23 -6.31 -16.54
N ALA A 42 8.78 -6.34 -17.80
CA ALA A 42 8.88 -7.53 -18.64
C ALA A 42 10.36 -7.91 -18.89
N ALA A 43 11.23 -6.91 -19.11
CA ALA A 43 12.66 -7.14 -19.27
C ALA A 43 13.32 -7.68 -17.99
N LEU A 44 12.89 -7.23 -16.80
CA LEU A 44 13.38 -7.75 -15.51
C LEU A 44 13.00 -9.22 -15.27
N LYS A 45 11.90 -9.70 -15.86
CA LYS A 45 11.50 -11.11 -15.79
C LYS A 45 12.34 -12.01 -16.71
N THR A 46 13.18 -11.43 -17.57
CA THR A 46 14.16 -12.19 -18.34
C THR A 46 15.42 -12.42 -17.50
N ASN A 47 16.13 -13.52 -17.72
CA ASN A 47 17.42 -13.79 -17.05
C ASN A 47 18.57 -12.89 -17.55
N ALA A 48 18.28 -11.78 -18.22
CA ALA A 48 19.28 -10.83 -18.69
C ALA A 48 19.69 -9.87 -17.56
N PRO A 49 20.94 -9.35 -17.56
CA PRO A 49 21.36 -8.34 -16.60
C PRO A 49 20.48 -7.08 -16.70
N PRO A 50 19.87 -6.62 -15.59
CA PRO A 50 18.99 -5.47 -15.61
C PRO A 50 19.76 -4.16 -15.75
N THR A 51 19.13 -3.18 -16.42
CA THR A 51 19.65 -1.81 -16.52
C THR A 51 19.18 -0.95 -15.35
N MET A 52 19.91 0.13 -15.05
CA MET A 52 19.49 1.09 -14.03
C MET A 52 18.10 1.69 -14.29
N ALA A 53 17.74 1.90 -15.56
CA ALA A 53 16.42 2.40 -15.93
C ALA A 53 15.31 1.39 -15.57
N GLN A 54 15.54 0.10 -15.80
CA GLN A 54 14.57 -0.94 -15.44
C GLN A 54 14.38 -1.04 -13.92
N HIS A 55 15.47 -0.95 -13.13
CA HIS A 55 15.36 -0.88 -11.67
C HIS A 55 14.59 0.36 -11.19
N GLN A 56 14.77 1.51 -11.85
CA GLN A 56 14.01 2.72 -11.51
C GLN A 56 12.52 2.54 -11.82
N SER A 57 12.17 1.89 -12.93
CA SER A 57 10.80 1.54 -13.26
C SER A 57 10.16 0.59 -12.24
N GLU A 58 10.89 -0.43 -11.78
CA GLU A 58 10.44 -1.31 -10.70
C GLU A 58 10.22 -0.55 -9.39
N LEU A 59 11.16 0.29 -8.98
CA LEU A 59 11.03 1.09 -7.77
C LEU A 59 9.86 2.08 -7.85
N ALA A 60 9.60 2.66 -9.02
CA ALA A 60 8.44 3.51 -9.25
C ALA A 60 7.13 2.72 -9.09
N ALA A 61 7.05 1.52 -9.66
CA ALA A 61 5.88 0.64 -9.51
C ALA A 61 5.67 0.21 -8.05
N LEU A 62 6.72 -0.16 -7.33
CA LEU A 62 6.65 -0.53 -5.91
C LEU A 62 6.13 0.63 -5.05
N ARG A 63 6.60 1.86 -5.29
CA ARG A 63 6.09 3.05 -4.56
C ARG A 63 4.62 3.33 -4.85
N LYS A 64 4.17 3.13 -6.10
CA LYS A 64 2.73 3.20 -6.43
C LYS A 64 1.93 2.11 -5.69
N ALA A 65 2.52 0.94 -5.50
CA ALA A 65 1.97 -0.18 -4.73
C ALA A 65 2.04 0.02 -3.21
N GLY A 66 2.56 1.16 -2.73
CA GLY A 66 2.62 1.51 -1.32
C GLY A 66 3.89 1.07 -0.59
N TYR A 67 4.93 0.65 -1.31
CA TYR A 67 6.24 0.42 -0.70
C TYR A 67 6.89 1.76 -0.29
N ASP A 68 7.14 1.92 0.99
CA ASP A 68 7.84 3.06 1.58
C ASP A 68 8.86 2.54 2.60
N PRO A 69 10.15 2.42 2.23
CA PRO A 69 11.15 1.83 3.11
C PRO A 69 11.40 2.72 4.34
N SER A 70 11.55 2.10 5.51
CA SER A 70 11.95 2.83 6.72
C SER A 70 13.24 3.64 6.50
N PRO A 71 13.30 4.89 6.98
CA PRO A 71 14.54 5.68 6.99
C PRO A 71 15.64 5.08 7.89
N TRP A 72 15.29 4.11 8.73
CA TRP A 72 16.16 3.51 9.75
C TRP A 72 16.41 2.03 9.48
N PHE A 73 17.60 1.53 9.85
CA PHE A 73 18.01 0.14 9.62
C PHE A 73 17.20 -0.93 10.39
N ASN A 74 16.34 -0.53 11.32
CA ASN A 74 15.58 -1.42 12.21
C ASN A 74 14.10 -1.54 11.80
N ASP A 75 13.82 -1.56 10.49
CA ASP A 75 12.46 -1.76 9.99
C ASP A 75 11.90 -3.12 10.48
N PRO A 76 10.86 -3.12 11.34
CA PRO A 76 10.28 -4.36 11.83
C PRO A 76 9.40 -5.06 10.77
N TYR A 77 9.05 -4.38 9.68
CA TYR A 77 8.19 -4.88 8.62
C TYR A 77 8.95 -5.30 7.37
N TYR A 78 10.24 -5.01 7.26
CA TYR A 78 11.07 -5.53 6.18
C TYR A 78 11.32 -7.04 6.38
N PRO A 79 11.13 -7.90 5.36
CA PRO A 79 10.81 -7.61 3.97
C PRO A 79 9.32 -7.78 3.60
N ASP A 80 8.41 -7.85 4.57
CA ASP A 80 6.97 -8.14 4.35
C ASP A 80 6.27 -7.02 3.57
N ASP A 81 6.62 -5.76 3.82
CA ASP A 81 6.13 -4.58 3.12
C ASP A 81 6.53 -4.58 1.63
N LEU A 82 7.79 -4.89 1.34
CA LEU A 82 8.31 -5.08 0.00
C LEU A 82 7.58 -6.22 -0.72
N GLN A 83 7.38 -7.36 -0.06
CA GLN A 83 6.67 -8.50 -0.64
C GLN A 83 5.18 -8.21 -0.86
N ALA A 84 4.54 -7.41 0.00
CA ALA A 84 3.17 -6.97 -0.21
C ALA A 84 3.05 -6.08 -1.46
N ALA A 85 3.93 -5.10 -1.61
CA ALA A 85 3.98 -4.24 -2.79
C ALA A 85 4.32 -5.03 -4.07
N GLN A 86 5.27 -5.95 -4.01
CA GLN A 86 5.65 -6.78 -5.15
C GLN A 86 4.46 -7.60 -5.69
N ARG A 87 3.64 -8.19 -4.79
CA ARG A 87 2.43 -8.93 -5.20
C ARG A 87 1.42 -8.05 -5.93
N LEU A 88 1.27 -6.79 -5.53
CA LEU A 88 0.40 -5.84 -6.22
C LEU A 88 0.96 -5.48 -7.60
N VAL A 89 2.27 -5.23 -7.70
CA VAL A 89 2.94 -4.97 -8.98
C VAL A 89 2.79 -6.17 -9.92
N ASP A 90 2.95 -7.40 -9.43
CA ASP A 90 2.76 -8.60 -10.24
C ASP A 90 1.30 -8.76 -10.71
N TYR A 91 0.33 -8.45 -9.84
CA TYR A 91 -1.08 -8.42 -10.21
C TYR A 91 -1.34 -7.39 -11.33
N TRP A 92 -0.88 -6.15 -11.15
CA TRP A 92 -1.03 -5.10 -12.17
C TRP A 92 -0.36 -5.49 -13.48
N PHE A 93 0.83 -6.07 -13.41
CA PHE A 93 1.55 -6.53 -14.60
C PHE A 93 0.73 -7.57 -15.38
N GLN A 94 0.11 -8.54 -14.69
CA GLN A 94 -0.74 -9.55 -15.32
C GLN A 94 -2.02 -8.96 -15.92
N THR A 95 -2.64 -7.99 -15.25
CA THR A 95 -3.93 -7.44 -15.69
C THR A 95 -3.80 -6.31 -16.72
N GLU A 96 -2.71 -5.55 -16.70
CA GLU A 96 -2.54 -4.33 -17.49
C GLU A 96 -1.52 -4.48 -18.64
N CYS A 97 -0.54 -5.39 -18.53
CA CYS A 97 0.55 -5.52 -19.51
C CYS A 97 0.39 -6.72 -20.46
N GLN A 98 -0.85 -7.10 -20.83
CA GLN A 98 -1.16 -8.35 -21.57
C GLN A 98 -0.38 -8.54 -22.88
N HIS A 99 0.01 -7.47 -23.57
CA HIS A 99 0.79 -7.56 -24.81
C HIS A 99 2.29 -7.86 -24.58
N LEU A 100 2.76 -7.85 -23.34
CA LEU A 100 4.16 -7.98 -22.93
C LEU A 100 4.41 -9.22 -22.05
N GLN A 101 3.41 -10.07 -21.84
CA GLN A 101 3.62 -11.33 -21.14
C GLN A 101 4.56 -12.23 -21.97
N PRO A 102 5.68 -12.70 -21.41
CA PRO A 102 6.45 -13.76 -22.03
C PRO A 102 5.58 -15.03 -22.05
N GLY A 103 5.39 -15.59 -23.25
CA GLY A 103 4.70 -16.87 -23.45
C GLY A 103 5.52 -18.06 -22.97
#